data_AF-A0A2M7JP69-F1
#
_entry.id   AF-A0A2M7JP69-F1
#
_cell.length_a   1.000
_cell.length_b   1.000
_cell.length_c   1.000
_cell.angle_alpha   90.00
_cell.angle_beta   90.00
_cell.angle_gamma   90.00
#
_symmetry.space_group_name_H-M   'P 1'
#
loop_
_entity.id
_entity.type
_entity.pdbx_description
1 polymer ?
#
loop_
_entity_poly.entity_id
_entity_poly.type
_entity_poly.pdbx_seq_one_letter_code
_entity_poly.pdbx_strand_id
1 'polypeptide(L)'
;MGKVSLMLNEYECMGCHACEVACKQEHGLGVGPRVIKVIERAPYFKPLFCHHCEDAPCALACPEDAITKDPNTGVVLVDSEKCNGCNAVPGKSGAEKQQTSACKVECPAHIDVQGFVSLAVKGKFQEALQLIKLASPFPSICGRVCSHPCESECNRDQIDKPVAIHAIERFLGDLDLKAKRRYMPEIKTKKKEKIAIVGSGPAGLTCAYYLAQEGYKVTIFEKAKV
;
A
#
# COMPACT_ATOMS: atom_id res chain seq x y z
N MET A 1 1.68 -35.13 8.21
CA MET A 1 1.17 -34.33 7.08
C MET A 1 2.34 -33.63 6.42
N GLY A 2 2.45 -33.73 5.09
CA GLY A 2 3.61 -33.21 4.35
C GLY A 2 3.73 -31.69 4.45
N LYS A 3 4.94 -31.20 4.70
CA LYS A 3 5.25 -29.76 4.71
C LYS A 3 5.06 -29.20 3.31
N VAL A 4 4.09 -28.31 3.12
CA VAL A 4 3.93 -27.58 1.86
C VAL A 4 5.04 -26.53 1.79
N SER A 5 5.85 -26.55 0.74
CA SER A 5 6.90 -25.56 0.49
C SER A 5 6.43 -24.63 -0.63
N LEU A 6 6.39 -23.33 -0.38
CA LEU A 6 6.02 -22.35 -1.39
C LEU A 6 7.25 -22.01 -2.25
N MET A 7 7.19 -22.30 -3.54
CA MET A 7 8.26 -22.00 -4.50
C MET A 7 7.86 -20.75 -5.28
N LEU A 8 8.57 -19.65 -5.07
CA LEU A 8 8.39 -18.42 -5.84
C LEU A 8 9.45 -18.39 -6.95
N ASN A 9 9.00 -18.18 -8.18
CA ASN A 9 9.85 -17.82 -9.31
C ASN A 9 10.05 -16.31 -9.30
N GLU A 10 11.28 -15.85 -9.14
CA GLU A 10 11.60 -14.45 -8.93
C GLU A 10 11.25 -13.58 -10.14
N TYR A 11 11.40 -14.12 -11.35
CA TYR A 11 11.05 -13.44 -12.60
C TYR A 11 9.54 -13.35 -12.84
N GLU A 12 8.73 -14.14 -12.12
CA GLU A 12 7.27 -14.16 -12.21
C GLU A 12 6.59 -13.61 -10.93
N CYS A 13 7.38 -13.36 -9.87
CA CYS A 13 6.88 -12.90 -8.59
C CYS A 13 6.56 -11.41 -8.65
N MET A 14 5.27 -11.07 -8.58
CA MET A 14 4.80 -9.68 -8.68
C MET A 14 4.78 -8.94 -7.33
N GLY A 15 5.21 -9.58 -6.24
CA GLY A 15 5.15 -8.99 -4.89
C GLY A 15 3.73 -8.80 -4.32
N CYS A 16 2.74 -9.57 -4.77
CA CYS A 16 1.32 -9.33 -4.44
C CYS A 16 0.86 -9.84 -3.05
N HIS A 17 1.75 -10.50 -2.29
CA HIS A 17 1.48 -11.02 -0.95
C HIS A 17 0.34 -12.06 -0.82
N ALA A 18 -0.19 -12.59 -1.92
CA ALA A 18 -1.27 -13.60 -1.88
C ALA A 18 -0.85 -14.87 -1.13
N CYS A 19 0.42 -15.25 -1.22
CA CYS A 19 0.99 -16.38 -0.49
C CYS A 19 0.97 -16.19 1.04
N GLU A 20 1.04 -14.95 1.52
CA GLU A 20 0.97 -14.62 2.95
C GLU A 20 -0.45 -14.85 3.50
N VAL A 21 -1.46 -14.41 2.74
CA VAL A 21 -2.87 -14.56 3.10
C VAL A 21 -3.29 -16.03 3.14
N ALA A 22 -2.86 -16.81 2.14
CA ALA A 22 -3.13 -18.25 2.10
C ALA A 22 -2.51 -19.00 3.30
N CYS A 23 -1.26 -18.68 3.63
CA CYS A 23 -0.57 -19.27 4.79
C CYS A 23 -1.29 -18.95 6.12
N LYS A 24 -1.71 -17.68 6.30
CA LYS A 24 -2.46 -17.25 7.48
C LYS A 24 -3.80 -17.97 7.62
N GLN A 25 -4.53 -18.14 6.52
CA GLN A 25 -5.83 -18.80 6.51
C GLN A 25 -5.72 -20.30 6.86
N GLU A 26 -4.76 -21.02 6.30
CA GLU A 26 -4.54 -22.45 6.63
C GLU A 26 -4.11 -22.68 8.08
N HIS A 27 -3.36 -21.74 8.66
CA HIS A 27 -2.83 -21.89 10.02
C HIS A 27 -3.63 -21.14 11.09
N GLY A 28 -4.78 -20.55 10.74
CA GLY A 28 -5.63 -19.82 11.69
C GLY A 28 -4.96 -18.61 12.32
N LEU A 29 -3.92 -18.07 11.68
CA LEU A 29 -3.16 -16.93 12.16
C LEU A 29 -3.96 -15.68 11.74
N GLY A 30 -4.58 -15.01 12.72
CA GLY A 30 -5.42 -13.84 12.49
C GLY A 30 -4.71 -12.67 11.82
N VAL A 31 -5.38 -11.51 11.76
CA VAL A 31 -4.78 -10.29 11.21
C VAL A 31 -3.67 -9.83 12.16
N GLY A 32 -2.42 -9.89 11.70
CA GLY A 32 -1.25 -9.73 12.58
C GLY A 32 0.08 -9.78 11.82
N PRO A 33 1.22 -9.93 12.54
CA PRO A 33 2.55 -9.68 11.99
C PRO A 33 2.84 -10.50 10.72
N ARG A 34 3.64 -9.91 9.82
CA ARG A 34 4.10 -10.56 8.59
C ARG A 34 5.22 -11.52 8.93
N VAL A 35 5.23 -12.71 8.33
CA VAL A 35 6.12 -13.77 8.80
C VAL A 35 7.11 -14.14 7.71
N ILE A 36 8.16 -13.39 7.30
CA ILE A 36 9.08 -13.71 6.15
C ILE A 36 10.61 -13.87 6.62
N LYS A 37 11.38 -14.99 6.45
CA LYS A 37 12.84 -15.33 6.58
C LYS A 37 13.56 -16.17 5.46
N VAL A 38 14.15 -15.63 4.38
CA VAL A 38 15.06 -16.24 3.31
C VAL A 38 16.06 -17.37 3.76
N ILE A 39 16.37 -18.40 2.92
CA ILE A 39 17.46 -19.41 3.09
C ILE A 39 18.31 -19.47 1.81
N GLU A 40 19.62 -19.60 2.02
CA GLU A 40 20.69 -19.03 1.23
C GLU A 40 21.59 -20.06 0.52
N ARG A 41 21.09 -21.25 0.15
CA ARG A 41 21.92 -22.24 -0.57
C ARG A 41 21.24 -22.95 -1.74
N ALA A 42 21.27 -22.27 -2.89
CA ALA A 42 21.29 -22.73 -4.28
C ALA A 42 21.58 -21.47 -5.14
N PRO A 43 22.01 -21.53 -6.41
CA PRO A 43 22.57 -20.36 -7.13
C PRO A 43 21.64 -19.14 -7.36
N TYR A 44 20.44 -19.10 -6.77
CA TYR A 44 19.48 -17.97 -6.82
C TYR A 44 18.79 -17.75 -5.45
N PHE A 45 18.55 -16.48 -5.10
CA PHE A 45 18.03 -16.01 -3.80
C PHE A 45 16.49 -16.17 -3.67
N LYS A 46 15.98 -16.52 -2.47
CA LYS A 46 14.54 -16.73 -2.20
C LYS A 46 14.10 -16.20 -0.83
N PRO A 47 13.02 -15.41 -0.71
CA PRO A 47 12.38 -15.12 0.57
C PRO A 47 11.86 -16.40 1.23
N LEU A 48 12.05 -16.55 2.54
CA LEU A 48 11.43 -17.60 3.37
C LEU A 48 10.67 -16.91 4.49
N PHE A 49 10.26 -17.54 5.62
CA PHE A 49 9.23 -17.06 6.58
C PHE A 49 9.65 -17.18 8.07
N CYS A 50 9.42 -16.19 8.98
CA CYS A 50 9.86 -16.28 10.41
C CYS A 50 9.52 -17.67 10.98
N HIS A 51 10.51 -18.37 11.55
CA HIS A 51 10.45 -19.82 11.74
C HIS A 51 10.01 -20.28 13.13
N HIS A 52 9.70 -19.37 14.05
CA HIS A 52 9.43 -19.68 15.47
C HIS A 52 10.42 -20.71 16.05
N CYS A 53 11.73 -20.50 15.79
CA CYS A 53 12.78 -21.43 16.17
C CYS A 53 12.77 -21.70 17.69
N GLU A 54 13.13 -22.92 18.07
CA GLU A 54 13.18 -23.35 19.47
C GLU A 54 14.08 -22.45 20.33
N ASP A 55 15.27 -22.07 19.84
CA ASP A 55 16.18 -21.22 20.60
C ASP A 55 16.05 -19.71 20.30
N ALA A 56 15.24 -19.35 19.29
CA ALA A 56 14.95 -17.97 18.88
C ALA A 56 16.12 -16.96 19.04
N PRO A 57 17.30 -17.21 18.44
CA PRO A 57 18.51 -16.39 18.67
C PRO A 57 18.34 -14.92 18.26
N CYS A 58 17.35 -14.61 17.41
CA CYS A 58 16.96 -13.26 17.06
C CYS A 58 16.39 -12.44 18.24
N ALA A 59 15.77 -13.08 19.24
CA ALA A 59 15.32 -12.40 20.45
C ALA A 59 16.51 -11.91 21.29
N LEU A 60 17.55 -12.76 21.43
CA LEU A 60 18.78 -12.41 22.13
C LEU A 60 19.61 -11.35 21.40
N ALA A 61 19.56 -11.34 20.06
CA ALA A 61 20.31 -10.40 19.23
C ALA A 61 19.58 -9.07 18.98
N CYS A 62 18.32 -8.92 19.44
CA CYS A 62 17.54 -7.72 19.17
C CYS A 62 18.02 -6.57 20.08
N PRO A 63 18.57 -5.47 19.53
CA PRO A 63 19.11 -4.39 20.35
C PRO A 63 18.02 -3.51 21.00
N GLU A 64 16.77 -3.61 20.52
CA GLU A 64 15.62 -2.84 21.01
C GLU A 64 14.67 -3.67 21.89
N ASP A 65 15.02 -4.93 22.17
CA ASP A 65 14.14 -5.88 22.86
C ASP A 65 12.73 -6.00 22.25
N ALA A 66 12.63 -5.76 20.94
CA ALA A 66 11.37 -5.79 20.20
C ALA A 66 10.92 -7.22 19.85
N ILE A 67 11.79 -8.21 20.01
CA ILE A 67 11.50 -9.61 19.67
C ILE A 67 11.50 -10.43 20.96
N THR A 68 10.39 -11.10 21.24
CA THR A 68 10.21 -11.94 22.44
C THR A 68 9.65 -13.31 22.07
N LYS A 69 9.78 -14.28 22.97
CA LYS A 69 9.17 -15.60 22.80
C LYS A 69 8.04 -15.77 23.78
N ASP A 70 6.87 -16.09 23.27
CA ASP A 70 5.71 -16.39 24.11
C ASP A 70 5.98 -17.68 24.90
N PRO A 71 5.91 -17.64 26.24
CA PRO A 71 6.31 -18.77 27.08
C PRO A 71 5.32 -19.94 27.04
N ASN A 72 4.08 -19.71 26.59
CA ASN A 72 3.03 -20.73 26.56
C ASN A 72 2.94 -21.43 25.21
N THR A 73 3.17 -20.70 24.13
CA THR A 73 3.00 -21.18 22.74
C THR A 73 4.32 -21.41 22.02
N GLY A 74 5.44 -20.89 22.55
CA GLY A 74 6.75 -20.97 21.93
C GLY A 74 6.91 -20.10 20.68
N VAL A 75 5.91 -19.28 20.36
CA VAL A 75 5.87 -18.41 19.21
C VAL A 75 6.77 -17.20 19.44
N VAL A 76 7.68 -16.95 18.50
CA VAL A 76 8.45 -15.70 18.45
C VAL A 76 7.55 -14.56 17.99
N LEU A 77 7.34 -13.58 18.86
CA LEU A 77 6.53 -12.38 18.67
C LEU A 77 7.44 -11.18 18.41
N VAL A 78 6.93 -10.23 17.61
CA VAL A 78 7.63 -8.97 17.31
C VAL A 78 6.70 -7.83 17.69
N ASP A 79 7.13 -7.01 18.64
CA ASP A 79 6.43 -5.81 19.12
C ASP A 79 6.61 -4.69 18.10
N SER A 80 5.53 -4.30 17.42
CA SER A 80 5.57 -3.29 16.36
C SER A 80 5.84 -1.87 16.86
N GLU A 81 5.63 -1.60 18.14
CA GLU A 81 5.88 -0.28 18.74
C GLU A 81 7.36 -0.12 19.13
N LYS A 82 8.01 -1.22 19.52
CA LYS A 82 9.46 -1.24 19.80
C LYS A 82 10.32 -1.53 18.58
N CYS A 83 9.77 -2.26 17.61
CA CYS A 83 10.50 -2.68 16.42
C CYS A 83 10.76 -1.47 15.50
N ASN A 84 11.99 -0.97 15.52
CA ASN A 84 12.44 0.10 14.65
C ASN A 84 12.98 -0.37 13.28
N GLY A 85 12.96 -1.69 13.01
CA GLY A 85 13.51 -2.27 11.78
C GLY A 85 15.04 -2.31 11.69
N CYS A 86 15.74 -1.94 12.78
CA CYS A 86 17.16 -2.01 13.12
C CYS A 86 18.24 -1.55 12.11
N ASN A 87 18.15 -0.33 11.58
CA ASN A 87 19.37 0.43 11.30
C ASN A 87 19.93 0.96 12.62
N ALA A 88 20.97 0.30 13.18
CA ALA A 88 21.52 0.48 14.54
C ALA A 88 22.09 1.89 14.86
N VAL A 89 21.22 2.91 14.92
CA VAL A 89 21.48 4.20 15.55
C VAL A 89 20.21 4.67 16.29
N PRO A 90 20.30 5.01 17.59
CA PRO A 90 19.16 5.50 18.35
C PRO A 90 18.60 6.84 17.83
N GLY A 91 17.28 6.99 17.78
CA GLY A 91 16.63 8.31 17.72
C GLY A 91 16.12 8.83 16.36
N LYS A 92 15.89 7.99 15.35
CA LYS A 92 15.16 8.38 14.13
C LYS A 92 13.88 7.56 13.95
N SER A 93 12.74 8.23 13.86
CA SER A 93 11.44 7.61 13.61
C SER A 93 11.19 7.37 12.13
N GLY A 94 10.62 6.21 11.81
CA GLY A 94 9.68 6.03 10.70
C GLY A 94 10.25 5.60 9.35
N ALA A 95 9.86 4.39 8.94
CA ALA A 95 9.42 4.08 7.58
C ALA A 95 10.32 4.47 6.40
N GLU A 96 11.47 3.81 6.24
CA GLU A 96 12.09 3.64 4.91
C GLU A 96 12.44 2.18 4.67
N LYS A 97 11.41 1.36 4.40
CA LYS A 97 11.62 0.18 3.55
C LYS A 97 11.72 0.67 2.11
N GLN A 98 12.94 0.98 1.69
CA GLN A 98 13.36 1.15 0.30
C GLN A 98 13.19 -0.16 -0.48
N GLN A 99 11.95 -0.53 -0.76
CA GLN A 99 11.55 -1.34 -1.92
C GLN A 99 10.04 -1.16 -2.14
N THR A 100 9.61 0.09 -2.18
CA THR A 100 8.34 0.45 -2.81
C THR A 100 8.51 0.31 -4.32
N SER A 101 7.49 -0.17 -5.02
CA SER A 101 7.50 -0.23 -6.48
C SER A 101 7.81 1.13 -7.09
N ALA A 102 8.67 1.17 -8.11
CA ALA A 102 9.09 2.40 -8.77
C ALA A 102 7.88 3.25 -9.21
N CYS A 103 6.83 2.62 -9.72
CA CYS A 103 5.59 3.29 -10.10
C CYS A 103 4.88 4.04 -8.94
N LYS A 104 5.06 3.61 -7.68
CA LYS A 104 4.53 4.30 -6.50
C LYS A 104 5.47 5.39 -5.97
N VAL A 105 6.79 5.18 -6.10
CA VAL A 105 7.81 6.18 -5.73
C VAL A 105 7.68 7.40 -6.62
N GLU A 106 7.60 7.17 -7.93
CA GLU A 106 7.54 8.22 -8.93
C GLU A 106 6.19 8.92 -9.02
N CYS A 107 5.14 8.32 -8.46
CA CYS A 107 3.84 8.96 -8.38
C CYS A 107 3.88 10.06 -7.29
N PRO A 108 3.68 11.35 -7.62
CA PRO A 108 3.71 12.42 -6.62
C PRO A 108 2.61 12.31 -5.56
N ALA A 109 1.53 11.59 -5.88
CA ALA A 109 0.43 11.29 -4.96
C ALA A 109 0.64 9.97 -4.19
N HIS A 110 1.73 9.23 -4.47
CA HIS A 110 2.03 7.91 -3.91
C HIS A 110 0.86 6.91 -3.97
N ILE A 111 0.12 6.94 -5.09
CA ILE A 111 -1.00 6.02 -5.34
C ILE A 111 -0.49 4.58 -5.31
N ASP A 112 -1.27 3.67 -4.73
CA ASP A 112 -0.98 2.23 -4.76
C ASP A 112 -1.31 1.62 -6.13
N VAL A 113 -0.40 1.85 -7.08
CA VAL A 113 -0.51 1.37 -8.47
C VAL A 113 -0.66 -0.15 -8.54
N GLN A 114 0.17 -0.88 -7.81
CA GLN A 114 0.14 -2.34 -7.82
C GLN A 114 -1.20 -2.87 -7.29
N GLY A 115 -1.70 -2.27 -6.21
CA GLY A 115 -2.98 -2.64 -5.61
C GLY A 115 -4.14 -2.40 -6.57
N PHE A 116 -4.27 -1.21 -7.17
CA PHE A 116 -5.42 -0.93 -8.03
C PHE A 116 -5.38 -1.70 -9.34
N VAL A 117 -4.19 -1.91 -9.92
CA VAL A 117 -4.03 -2.74 -11.12
C VAL A 117 -4.40 -4.20 -10.83
N SER A 118 -3.95 -4.75 -9.70
CA SER A 118 -4.31 -6.12 -9.26
C SER A 118 -5.81 -6.30 -9.06
N LEU A 119 -6.49 -5.30 -8.49
CA LEU A 119 -7.94 -5.30 -8.33
C LEU A 119 -8.65 -5.20 -9.68
N ALA A 120 -8.16 -4.34 -10.59
CA ALA A 120 -8.72 -4.20 -11.94
C ALA A 120 -8.61 -5.50 -12.75
N VAL A 121 -7.48 -6.22 -12.68
CA VAL A 121 -7.30 -7.54 -13.32
C VAL A 121 -8.34 -8.56 -12.83
N LYS A 122 -8.73 -8.48 -11.55
CA LYS A 122 -9.75 -9.35 -10.94
C LYS A 122 -11.19 -8.89 -11.22
N GLY A 123 -11.39 -7.86 -12.05
CA GLY A 123 -12.70 -7.26 -12.31
C GLY A 123 -13.28 -6.45 -11.14
N LYS A 124 -12.50 -6.24 -10.06
CA LYS A 124 -12.88 -5.48 -8.86
C LYS A 124 -12.68 -3.99 -9.07
N PHE A 125 -13.37 -3.44 -10.07
CA PHE A 125 -13.15 -2.07 -10.53
C PHE A 125 -13.55 -1.01 -9.49
N GLN A 126 -14.61 -1.28 -8.72
CA GLN A 126 -15.05 -0.36 -7.69
C GLN A 126 -14.01 -0.25 -6.57
N GLU A 127 -13.46 -1.36 -6.11
CA GLU A 127 -12.40 -1.39 -5.08
C GLU A 127 -11.10 -0.78 -5.61
N ALA A 128 -10.75 -1.03 -6.88
CA ALA A 128 -9.59 -0.42 -7.52
C ALA A 128 -9.68 1.12 -7.52
N LEU A 129 -10.85 1.65 -7.90
CA LEU A 129 -11.13 3.08 -7.85
C LEU A 129 -11.06 3.65 -6.42
N GLN A 130 -11.62 2.94 -5.45
CA GLN A 130 -11.59 3.37 -4.04
C GLN A 130 -10.16 3.52 -3.55
N LEU A 131 -9.29 2.56 -3.90
CA LEU A 131 -7.88 2.58 -3.54
C LEU A 131 -7.15 3.80 -4.12
N ILE A 132 -7.44 4.18 -5.37
CA ILE A 132 -6.89 5.42 -5.96
C ILE A 132 -7.38 6.65 -5.19
N LYS A 133 -8.68 6.70 -4.87
CA LYS A 133 -9.33 7.82 -4.17
C LYS A 133 -8.90 8.00 -2.71
N LEU A 134 -8.14 7.08 -2.13
CA LEU A 134 -7.45 7.27 -0.84
C LEU A 134 -6.28 8.26 -0.96
N ALA A 135 -5.64 8.31 -2.13
CA ALA A 135 -4.43 9.09 -2.38
C ALA A 135 -4.64 10.28 -3.32
N SER A 136 -5.64 10.22 -4.21
CA SER A 136 -5.96 11.32 -5.13
C SER A 136 -7.46 11.42 -5.45
N PRO A 137 -8.08 12.60 -5.31
CA PRO A 137 -9.51 12.77 -5.54
C PRO A 137 -9.93 12.81 -7.02
N PHE A 138 -8.98 12.87 -7.96
CA PHE A 138 -9.28 13.12 -9.38
C PHE A 138 -8.80 12.03 -10.36
N PRO A 139 -9.14 10.74 -10.15
CA PRO A 139 -8.70 9.67 -11.05
C PRO A 139 -9.13 9.89 -12.52
N SER A 140 -10.31 10.47 -12.75
CA SER A 140 -10.80 10.74 -14.12
C SER A 140 -10.05 11.86 -14.84
N ILE A 141 -9.43 12.79 -14.09
CA ILE A 141 -8.64 13.89 -14.64
C ILE A 141 -7.17 13.46 -14.75
N CYS A 142 -6.60 12.91 -13.69
CA CYS A 142 -5.23 12.39 -13.67
C CYS A 142 -5.04 11.32 -14.75
N GLY A 143 -6.02 10.43 -14.93
CA GLY A 143 -6.12 9.49 -16.05
C GLY A 143 -6.22 10.13 -17.44
N ARG A 144 -6.04 11.45 -17.60
CA ARG A 144 -6.03 12.15 -18.90
C ARG A 144 -4.86 13.11 -19.05
N VAL A 145 -4.53 13.84 -17.99
CA VAL A 145 -3.57 14.95 -18.06
C VAL A 145 -2.24 14.66 -17.36
N CYS A 146 -2.16 13.62 -16.53
CA CYS A 146 -0.91 13.25 -15.87
C CYS A 146 0.14 12.86 -16.93
N SER A 147 1.41 13.12 -16.63
CA SER A 147 2.54 12.73 -17.49
C SER A 147 3.00 11.28 -17.27
N HIS A 148 2.42 10.58 -16.30
CA HIS A 148 2.67 9.17 -15.97
C HIS A 148 4.14 8.80 -15.74
N PRO A 149 4.87 9.50 -14.84
CA PRO A 149 6.22 9.11 -14.47
C PRO A 149 6.29 7.68 -13.91
N CYS A 150 5.18 7.20 -13.35
CA CYS A 150 5.01 5.83 -12.90
C CYS A 150 5.07 4.76 -13.99
N GLU A 151 4.80 5.11 -15.25
CA GLU A 151 5.00 4.23 -16.41
C GLU A 151 6.44 4.30 -16.91
N SER A 152 7.06 5.48 -16.89
CA SER A 152 8.45 5.68 -17.32
C SER A 152 9.45 4.83 -16.54
N GLU A 153 9.27 4.72 -15.22
CA GLU A 153 10.13 3.92 -14.35
C GLU A 153 9.52 2.53 -14.07
N CYS A 154 8.61 2.04 -14.92
CA CYS A 154 7.97 0.75 -14.68
C CYS A 154 8.98 -0.39 -14.87
N ASN A 155 9.25 -1.17 -13.82
CA ASN A 155 10.14 -2.34 -13.89
C ASN A 155 9.78 -3.35 -15.01
N ARG A 156 8.52 -3.39 -15.45
CA ARG A 156 8.08 -4.27 -16.54
C ARG A 156 8.69 -3.92 -17.90
N ASP A 157 9.16 -2.69 -18.07
CA ASP A 157 9.91 -2.25 -19.25
C ASP A 157 11.16 -3.11 -19.51
N GLN A 158 11.74 -3.68 -18.45
CA GLN A 158 12.89 -4.59 -18.55
C GLN A 158 12.54 -5.99 -19.12
N ILE A 159 11.25 -6.28 -19.32
CA ILE A 159 10.75 -7.57 -19.81
C ILE A 159 10.09 -7.38 -21.17
N ASP A 160 9.07 -6.53 -21.24
CA ASP A 160 8.31 -6.26 -22.46
C ASP A 160 7.98 -4.77 -22.62
N LYS A 161 6.96 -4.29 -21.93
CA LYS A 161 6.47 -2.91 -22.00
C LYS A 161 5.94 -2.46 -20.65
N PRO A 162 5.99 -1.16 -20.34
CA PRO A 162 5.35 -0.62 -19.15
C PRO A 162 3.88 -1.02 -19.06
N VAL A 163 3.40 -1.22 -17.83
CA VAL A 163 1.96 -1.39 -17.61
C VAL A 163 1.26 -0.08 -17.99
N ALA A 164 0.16 -0.18 -18.73
CA ALA A 164 -0.66 0.98 -19.11
C ALA A 164 -1.48 1.52 -17.93
N ILE A 165 -0.80 1.93 -16.86
CA ILE A 165 -1.31 2.49 -15.61
C ILE A 165 -2.26 3.67 -15.90
N HIS A 166 -1.87 4.56 -16.81
CA HIS A 166 -2.65 5.71 -17.29
C HIS A 166 -4.02 5.28 -17.80
N ALA A 167 -4.03 4.30 -18.70
CA ALA A 167 -5.25 3.82 -19.35
C ALA A 167 -6.18 3.13 -18.34
N ILE A 168 -5.61 2.39 -17.38
CA ILE A 168 -6.37 1.74 -16.30
C ILE A 168 -6.97 2.80 -15.37
N GLU A 169 -6.19 3.79 -14.92
CA GLU A 169 -6.69 4.89 -14.08
C GLU A 169 -7.83 5.65 -14.77
N ARG A 170 -7.65 5.96 -16.06
CA ARG A 170 -8.68 6.58 -16.91
C ARG A 170 -9.96 5.76 -16.94
N PHE A 171 -9.84 4.47 -17.21
CA PHE A 171 -10.97 3.56 -17.30
C PHE A 171 -11.74 3.51 -15.98
N LEU A 172 -11.04 3.37 -14.85
CA LEU A 172 -11.64 3.37 -13.52
C LEU A 172 -12.34 4.69 -13.21
N GLY A 173 -11.70 5.82 -13.53
CA GLY A 173 -12.30 7.15 -13.38
C GLY A 173 -13.54 7.35 -14.25
N ASP A 174 -13.53 6.87 -15.50
CA ASP A 174 -14.67 6.94 -16.41
C ASP A 174 -15.84 6.06 -15.93
N LEU A 175 -15.56 4.91 -15.31
CA LEU A 175 -16.59 4.07 -14.68
C LEU A 175 -17.28 4.79 -13.52
N ASP A 176 -16.53 5.49 -12.67
CA ASP A 176 -17.11 6.28 -11.56
C ASP A 176 -18.03 7.38 -12.10
N LEU A 177 -17.60 8.10 -13.13
CA LEU A 177 -18.39 9.18 -13.73
C LEU A 177 -19.72 8.68 -14.33
N LYS A 178 -19.73 7.46 -14.87
CA LYS A 178 -20.94 6.83 -15.44
C LYS A 178 -21.81 6.11 -14.41
N ALA A 179 -21.29 5.86 -13.21
CA ALA A 179 -22.03 5.15 -12.19
C ALA A 179 -23.25 5.97 -11.72
N LYS A 180 -24.39 5.30 -11.48
CA LYS A 180 -25.59 5.93 -10.91
C LYS A 180 -25.30 6.66 -9.60
N ARG A 181 -24.35 6.12 -8.82
CA ARG A 181 -23.84 6.71 -7.59
C ARG A 181 -22.32 6.65 -7.62
N ARG A 182 -21.68 7.82 -7.63
CA ARG A 182 -20.23 7.97 -7.49
C ARG A 182 -19.77 7.50 -6.11
N TYR A 183 -18.58 6.92 -6.05
CA TYR A 183 -17.96 6.63 -4.77
C TYR A 183 -17.56 7.95 -4.08
N MET A 184 -18.07 8.14 -2.87
CA MET A 184 -17.58 9.14 -1.94
C MET A 184 -16.98 8.42 -0.74
N PRO A 185 -15.78 8.80 -0.29
CA PRO A 185 -15.21 8.26 0.92
C PRO A 185 -16.07 8.55 2.14
N GLU A 186 -15.85 7.78 3.19
CA GLU A 186 -16.48 8.03 4.48
C GLU A 186 -16.01 9.36 5.07
N ILE A 187 -16.97 10.06 5.66
CA ILE A 187 -16.73 11.30 6.40
C ILE A 187 -16.67 10.92 7.87
N LYS A 188 -15.56 11.27 8.53
CA LYS A 188 -15.36 11.11 9.97
C LYS A 188 -16.34 11.96 10.76
N THR A 189 -16.30 11.84 12.09
CA THR A 189 -17.14 12.62 13.00
C THR A 189 -17.11 14.11 12.66
N LYS A 190 -18.30 14.69 12.49
CA LYS A 190 -18.45 16.10 12.13
C LYS A 190 -17.82 16.99 13.19
N LYS A 191 -17.04 17.96 12.71
CA LYS A 191 -16.39 19.00 13.51
C LYS A 191 -17.19 20.30 13.42
N LYS A 192 -17.08 21.15 14.45
CA LYS A 192 -17.85 22.41 14.54
C LYS A 192 -17.17 23.56 13.79
N GLU A 193 -15.86 23.45 13.65
CA GLU A 193 -14.98 24.38 12.98
C GLU A 193 -15.32 24.49 11.49
N LYS A 194 -15.23 25.71 10.97
CA LYS A 194 -15.47 26.03 9.56
C LYS A 194 -14.14 26.38 8.92
N ILE A 195 -13.87 25.83 7.74
CA ILE A 195 -12.67 26.10 6.97
C ILE A 195 -13.04 26.85 5.69
N ALA A 196 -12.31 27.92 5.40
CA ALA A 196 -12.39 28.64 4.13
C ALA A 196 -11.17 28.31 3.27
N ILE A 197 -11.39 27.99 2.00
CA ILE A 197 -10.34 27.75 1.01
C ILE A 197 -10.51 28.79 -0.10
N VAL A 198 -9.43 29.46 -0.49
CA VAL A 198 -9.43 30.43 -1.59
C VAL A 198 -8.84 29.77 -2.83
N GLY A 199 -9.63 29.70 -3.90
CA GLY A 199 -9.30 29.06 -5.18
C GLY A 199 -9.93 27.67 -5.34
N SER A 200 -10.65 27.45 -6.43
CA SER A 200 -11.25 26.16 -6.80
C SER A 200 -10.40 25.37 -7.81
N GLY A 201 -9.09 25.61 -7.84
CA GLY A 201 -8.15 24.80 -8.62
C GLY A 201 -7.89 23.42 -8.00
N PRO A 202 -7.08 22.56 -8.64
CA PRO A 202 -6.79 21.21 -8.16
C PRO A 202 -6.28 21.16 -6.72
N ALA A 203 -5.41 22.09 -6.32
CA ALA A 203 -4.90 22.18 -4.95
C ALA A 203 -6.03 22.48 -3.93
N GLY A 204 -6.85 23.50 -4.21
CA GLY A 204 -7.94 23.91 -3.33
C GLY A 204 -9.01 22.82 -3.19
N LEU A 205 -9.38 22.18 -4.30
CA LEU A 205 -10.34 21.07 -4.30
C LEU A 205 -9.78 19.81 -3.62
N THR A 206 -8.47 19.52 -3.76
CA THR A 206 -7.82 18.41 -3.04
C THR A 206 -7.80 18.65 -1.54
N CYS A 207 -7.43 19.86 -1.12
CA CYS A 207 -7.47 20.26 0.29
C CYS A 207 -8.90 20.15 0.85
N ALA A 208 -9.89 20.65 0.10
CA ALA A 208 -11.30 20.56 0.47
C ALA A 208 -11.78 19.12 0.64
N TYR A 209 -11.37 18.23 -0.29
CA TYR A 209 -11.72 16.81 -0.26
C TYR A 209 -11.24 16.14 1.03
N TYR A 210 -9.95 16.27 1.36
CA TYR A 210 -9.40 15.65 2.58
C TYR A 210 -9.96 16.27 3.86
N LEU A 211 -10.13 17.59 3.92
CA LEU A 211 -10.74 18.25 5.08
C LEU A 211 -12.21 17.84 5.28
N ALA A 212 -12.96 17.66 4.19
CA ALA A 212 -14.33 17.16 4.25
C ALA A 212 -14.37 15.73 4.78
N GLN A 213 -13.43 14.86 4.38
CA GLN A 213 -13.30 13.50 4.94
C GLN A 213 -12.99 13.53 6.44
N GLU A 214 -12.20 14.49 6.92
CA GLU A 214 -11.91 14.70 8.35
C GLU A 214 -13.09 15.29 9.14
N GLY A 215 -14.24 15.52 8.49
CA GLY A 215 -15.47 15.98 9.12
C GLY A 215 -15.62 17.50 9.22
N TYR A 216 -14.72 18.28 8.62
CA TYR A 216 -14.81 19.75 8.63
C TYR A 216 -15.85 20.27 7.63
N LYS A 217 -16.52 21.37 7.99
CA LYS A 217 -17.37 22.11 7.03
C LYS A 217 -16.49 23.08 6.24
N VAL A 218 -16.27 22.77 4.97
CA VAL A 218 -15.41 23.54 4.06
C VAL A 218 -16.25 24.44 3.14
N THR A 219 -15.84 25.69 2.96
CA THR A 219 -16.37 26.62 1.95
C THR A 219 -15.24 27.05 1.04
N ILE A 220 -15.43 26.95 -0.28
CA ILE A 220 -14.44 27.36 -1.28
C ILE A 220 -14.88 28.69 -1.90
N PHE A 221 -13.96 29.64 -1.99
CA PHE A 221 -14.17 30.95 -2.61
C PHE A 221 -13.35 31.02 -3.90
N GLU A 222 -14.00 31.23 -5.04
CA GLU A 222 -13.35 31.36 -6.34
C GLU A 222 -13.65 32.73 -6.96
N LYS A 223 -12.67 33.32 -7.64
CA LYS A 223 -12.80 34.59 -8.34
C LYS A 223 -13.57 34.43 -9.66
N ALA A 224 -13.30 33.35 -10.39
CA ALA A 224 -14.00 33.03 -11.62
C ALA A 224 -15.50 32.81 -11.36
N LYS A 225 -16.33 33.22 -12.34
CA LYS A 225 -17.76 32.92 -12.29
C LYS A 225 -17.97 31.45 -12.62
N VAL A 226 -18.84 30.79 -11.86
CA VAL A 226 -19.31 29.42 -12.08
C VAL A 226 -20.47 29.43 -13.07
#